data_AF-A0A8J3IAH7-F1
#
_entry.id   AF-A0A8J3IAH7-F1
#
_cell.length_a   1.000
_cell.length_b   1.000
_cell.length_c   1.000
_cell.angle_alpha   90.00
_cell.angle_beta   90.00
_cell.angle_gamma   90.00
#
_symmetry.space_group_name_H-M   'P 1'
#
loop_
_entity.id
_entity.type
_entity.pdbx_description
1 polymer ?
#
loop_
_entity_poly.entity_id
_entity_poly.type
_entity_poly.pdbx_seq_one_letter_code
_entity_poly.pdbx_strand_id
1 'polypeptide(L)'
;MLNFAYNSQDPNKIVPLIEATLRKELGAPTQLPCQVIHTGENGISVKGLLLDALNFSTTLFLIQFSLSLPRPFQLQVKIDRQGLGALLGSLTYSAPLAKPVGGEVSLEPPKIFGNSKFVGEAQTTVRLNASGALIKNANKLTQTESELGQYRFEIERYLKIIPQAPSPLLVVHSLPRKTGLIGLSATLNSKDFFELLAQVEAAL
;
A
#
# COMPACT_ATOMS: atom_id res chain seq x y z
N MET A 1 11.30 7.08 -13.40
CA MET A 1 11.75 6.37 -12.18
C MET A 1 10.80 6.80 -11.07
N LEU A 2 10.32 5.87 -10.24
CA LEU A 2 9.45 6.26 -9.12
C LEU A 2 10.28 6.95 -8.05
N ASN A 3 9.88 8.18 -7.72
CA ASN A 3 10.46 8.91 -6.61
C ASN A 3 9.48 8.83 -5.43
N PHE A 4 10.03 8.86 -4.21
CA PHE A 4 9.21 9.06 -3.03
C PHE A 4 8.68 10.49 -2.92
N ALA A 5 9.44 11.46 -3.42
CA ALA A 5 9.12 12.88 -3.38
C ALA A 5 9.12 13.48 -4.79
N TYR A 6 8.23 14.42 -5.02
CA TYR A 6 8.01 15.11 -6.28
C TYR A 6 8.12 16.61 -6.03
N ASN A 7 8.78 17.31 -6.95
CA ASN A 7 8.87 18.78 -6.94
C ASN A 7 7.61 19.47 -7.49
N SER A 8 6.51 18.75 -7.60
CA SER A 8 5.22 19.23 -8.11
C SER A 8 4.09 18.60 -7.30
N GLN A 9 2.95 19.27 -7.27
CA GLN A 9 1.69 18.76 -6.72
C GLN A 9 0.68 18.42 -7.83
N ASP A 10 1.06 18.57 -9.10
CA ASP A 10 0.19 18.37 -10.26
C ASP A 10 0.02 16.87 -10.56
N PRO A 11 -1.21 16.33 -10.49
CA PRO A 11 -1.47 14.92 -10.82
C PRO A 11 -0.97 14.53 -12.22
N ASN A 12 -1.01 15.44 -13.19
CA ASN A 12 -0.60 15.16 -14.58
C ASN A 12 0.91 14.87 -14.69
N LYS A 13 1.71 15.30 -13.70
CA LYS A 13 3.15 15.02 -13.64
C LYS A 13 3.49 13.79 -12.80
N ILE A 14 2.68 13.50 -11.78
CA ILE A 14 2.93 12.44 -10.81
C ILE A 14 2.35 11.10 -11.27
N VAL A 15 1.10 11.10 -11.74
CA VAL A 15 0.37 9.87 -12.12
C VAL A 15 1.12 9.05 -13.18
N PRO A 16 1.68 9.64 -14.26
CA PRO A 16 2.42 8.86 -15.26
C PRO A 16 3.66 8.16 -14.69
N LEU A 17 4.31 8.73 -13.67
CA LEU A 17 5.49 8.13 -13.04
C LEU A 17 5.13 6.91 -12.18
N ILE A 18 4.01 7.01 -11.47
CA ILE A 18 3.46 5.92 -10.65
C ILE A 18 2.94 4.80 -11.55
N GLU A 19 2.16 5.15 -12.57
CA GLU A 19 1.67 4.22 -13.59
C GLU A 19 2.83 3.47 -14.25
N ALA A 20 3.84 4.17 -14.76
CA ALA A 20 4.95 3.53 -15.46
C ALA A 20 5.73 2.56 -14.56
N THR A 21 5.78 2.86 -13.26
CA THR A 21 6.43 1.99 -12.26
C THR A 21 5.58 0.76 -11.99
N LEU A 22 4.29 0.93 -11.72
CA LEU A 22 3.36 -0.19 -11.53
C LEU A 22 3.36 -1.09 -12.77
N ARG A 23 3.27 -0.51 -13.97
CA ARG A 23 3.30 -1.22 -15.24
C ARG A 23 4.56 -2.06 -15.39
N LYS A 24 5.73 -1.51 -15.04
CA LYS A 24 6.99 -2.25 -15.03
C LYS A 24 6.98 -3.39 -14.00
N GLU A 25 6.49 -3.16 -12.79
CA GLU A 25 6.41 -4.18 -11.74
C GLU A 25 5.47 -5.33 -12.11
N LEU A 26 4.37 -5.03 -12.81
CA LEU A 26 3.41 -6.02 -13.30
C LEU A 26 3.82 -6.69 -14.61
N GLY A 27 4.88 -6.21 -15.27
CA GLY A 27 5.25 -6.65 -16.62
C GLY A 27 4.17 -6.35 -17.68
N ALA A 28 3.34 -5.34 -17.45
CA ALA A 28 2.25 -5.00 -18.35
C ALA A 28 2.75 -4.30 -19.62
N PRO A 29 2.29 -4.73 -20.82
CA PRO A 29 2.79 -4.19 -22.09
C PRO A 29 2.19 -2.84 -22.46
N THR A 30 1.00 -2.52 -21.92
CA THR A 30 0.23 -1.32 -22.23
C THR A 30 0.00 -0.48 -20.98
N GLN A 31 -0.38 0.77 -21.20
CA GLN A 31 -0.71 1.71 -20.12
C GLN A 31 -1.83 1.16 -19.24
N LEU A 32 -1.67 1.31 -17.93
CA LEU A 32 -2.65 0.86 -16.95
C LEU A 32 -3.74 1.93 -16.76
N PRO A 33 -5.04 1.54 -16.80
CA PRO A 33 -6.11 2.46 -16.47
C PRO A 33 -6.03 2.84 -14.98
N CYS A 34 -6.19 4.14 -14.70
CA CYS A 34 -6.24 4.67 -13.35
C CYS A 34 -7.20 5.84 -13.25
N GLN A 35 -7.70 6.10 -12.04
CA GLN A 35 -8.53 7.26 -11.72
C GLN A 35 -7.84 8.11 -10.66
N VAL A 36 -7.92 9.43 -10.82
CA VAL A 36 -7.46 10.39 -9.80
C VAL A 36 -8.68 10.84 -9.00
N ILE A 37 -8.62 10.66 -7.69
CA ILE A 37 -9.66 11.09 -6.76
C ILE A 37 -9.09 12.24 -5.96
N HIS A 38 -9.61 13.45 -6.21
CA HIS A 38 -9.21 14.63 -5.45
C HIS A 38 -9.85 14.59 -4.07
N THR A 39 -9.02 14.64 -3.03
CA THR A 39 -9.48 14.86 -1.66
C THR A 39 -9.63 16.36 -1.49
N GLY A 40 -10.85 16.84 -1.29
CA GLY A 40 -11.14 18.27 -1.34
C GLY A 40 -10.39 19.06 -0.28
N GLU A 41 -9.48 19.94 -0.72
CA GLU A 41 -9.24 21.23 -0.06
C GLU A 41 -9.30 22.33 -1.12
N ASN A 42 -10.44 23.01 -1.16
CA ASN A 42 -10.58 24.28 -1.83
C ASN A 42 -9.67 25.31 -1.12
N GLY A 43 -8.72 25.88 -1.85
CA GLY A 43 -8.08 27.15 -1.50
C GLY A 43 -6.90 27.06 -0.53
N ILE A 44 -5.69 27.24 -1.07
CA ILE A 44 -4.48 27.42 -0.27
C ILE A 44 -4.57 28.79 0.43
N SER A 45 -4.86 28.82 1.72
CA SER A 45 -4.64 30.01 2.54
C SER A 45 -3.20 30.03 3.08
N VAL A 46 -2.62 31.23 3.25
CA VAL A 46 -1.27 31.43 3.83
C VAL A 46 -1.15 30.80 5.24
N LYS A 47 -2.27 30.59 5.94
CA LYS A 47 -2.32 29.86 7.22
C LYS A 47 -2.12 28.34 7.06
N GLY A 48 -2.58 27.74 5.96
CA GLY A 48 -2.40 26.30 5.69
C GLY A 48 -0.93 25.92 5.51
N LEU A 49 -0.15 26.80 4.87
CA LEU A 49 1.31 26.63 4.71
C LEU A 49 2.09 26.64 6.04
N LEU A 50 1.59 27.35 7.06
CA LEU A 50 2.20 27.40 8.40
C LEU A 50 1.82 26.17 9.26
N LEU A 51 0.68 25.53 8.99
CA LEU A 51 0.24 24.31 9.68
C LEU A 51 0.85 23.04 9.06
N ASP A 52 1.07 23.01 7.74
CA ASP A 52 1.82 21.94 7.07
C ASP A 52 3.28 21.84 7.60
N ALA A 53 3.84 22.95 8.11
CA ALA A 53 5.14 22.98 8.77
C ALA A 53 5.14 22.33 10.18
N LEU A 54 3.95 21.96 10.71
CA LEU A 54 3.75 21.43 12.06
C LEU A 54 3.31 19.95 12.09
N ASN A 55 3.65 19.16 11.07
CA ASN A 55 3.57 17.67 11.04
C ASN A 55 2.22 17.00 10.72
N PHE A 56 1.30 17.65 9.99
CA PHE A 56 0.15 16.94 9.41
C PHE A 56 0.27 16.95 7.88
N SER A 57 0.64 15.80 7.31
CA SER A 57 0.70 15.62 5.86
C SER A 57 -0.73 15.67 5.28
N THR A 58 -1.05 16.75 4.59
CA THR A 58 -2.36 16.94 3.95
C THR A 58 -2.45 16.14 2.66
N THR A 59 -3.46 15.29 2.51
CA THR A 59 -3.65 14.49 1.28
C THR A 59 -4.07 15.37 0.11
N LEU A 60 -3.29 15.34 -0.97
CA LEU A 60 -3.57 16.10 -2.19
C LEU A 60 -4.59 15.38 -3.07
N PHE A 61 -4.36 14.09 -3.31
CA PHE A 61 -5.22 13.23 -4.11
C PHE A 61 -4.85 11.76 -3.90
N LEU A 62 -5.75 10.88 -4.33
CA LEU A 62 -5.55 9.44 -4.40
C LEU A 62 -5.49 9.01 -5.86
N ILE A 63 -4.68 8.01 -6.16
CA ILE A 63 -4.65 7.35 -7.47
C ILE A 63 -5.17 5.93 -7.28
N GLN A 64 -6.25 5.59 -7.97
CA GLN A 64 -6.86 4.27 -7.91
C GLN A 64 -6.60 3.51 -9.21
N PHE A 65 -5.98 2.35 -9.08
CA PHE A 65 -5.87 1.33 -10.12
C PHE A 65 -6.87 0.22 -9.81
N SER A 66 -7.60 -0.22 -10.83
CA SER A 66 -8.49 -1.39 -10.76
C SER A 66 -8.20 -2.24 -11.97
N LEU A 67 -7.43 -3.30 -11.75
CA LEU A 67 -6.74 -4.04 -12.80
C LEU A 67 -7.07 -5.53 -12.71
N SER A 68 -6.90 -6.24 -13.83
CA SER A 68 -7.15 -7.69 -13.93
C SER A 68 -5.91 -8.51 -14.22
N LEU A 69 -4.71 -7.93 -14.09
CA LEU A 69 -3.42 -8.58 -14.40
C LEU A 69 -2.47 -8.46 -13.19
N PRO A 70 -1.82 -9.54 -12.72
CA PRO A 70 -1.95 -10.93 -13.19
C PRO A 70 -3.30 -11.57 -12.84
N ARG A 71 -4.08 -10.93 -11.95
CA ARG A 71 -5.43 -11.32 -11.53
C ARG A 71 -6.19 -10.07 -11.08
N PRO A 72 -7.51 -10.13 -10.84
CA PRO A 72 -8.25 -8.99 -10.29
C PRO A 72 -7.63 -8.47 -9.00
N PHE A 73 -7.35 -7.17 -8.95
CA PHE A 73 -6.91 -6.46 -7.75
C PHE A 73 -7.17 -4.95 -7.87
N GLN A 74 -7.11 -4.25 -6.75
CA GLN A 74 -7.10 -2.81 -6.68
C GLN A 74 -5.85 -2.33 -5.95
N LEU A 75 -5.31 -1.21 -6.40
CA LEU A 75 -4.27 -0.47 -5.71
C LEU A 75 -4.73 0.98 -5.58
N GLN A 76 -4.82 1.47 -4.35
CA GLN A 76 -4.95 2.88 -4.06
C GLN A 76 -3.61 3.43 -3.57
N VAL A 77 -3.16 4.49 -4.20
CA VAL A 77 -1.92 5.19 -3.86
C VAL A 77 -2.28 6.56 -3.31
N LYS A 78 -1.86 6.83 -2.08
CA LYS A 78 -2.06 8.12 -1.44
C LYS A 78 -0.94 9.09 -1.80
N ILE A 79 -1.28 10.30 -2.23
CA ILE A 79 -0.31 11.36 -2.48
C ILE A 79 -0.55 12.48 -1.48
N ASP A 80 0.46 12.72 -0.64
CA ASP A 80 0.43 13.71 0.42
C ASP A 80 1.25 14.95 0.03
N ARG A 81 0.87 16.09 0.60
CA ARG A 81 1.57 17.36 0.42
C ARG A 81 2.89 17.34 1.19
N GLN A 82 3.92 17.91 0.57
CA GLN A 82 5.22 18.14 1.20
C GLN A 82 5.78 19.51 0.79
N GLY A 83 5.53 20.54 1.60
CA GLY A 83 5.90 21.91 1.26
C GLY A 83 5.29 22.34 -0.09
N LEU A 84 6.13 22.73 -1.04
CA LEU A 84 5.71 23.06 -2.42
C LEU A 84 5.63 21.84 -3.36
N GLY A 85 6.02 20.66 -2.87
CA GLY A 85 6.01 19.39 -3.60
C GLY A 85 4.95 18.42 -3.09
N ALA A 86 5.08 17.18 -3.51
CA ALA A 86 4.23 16.07 -3.10
C ALA A 86 5.08 14.86 -2.73
N LEU A 87 4.49 13.95 -1.97
CA LEU A 87 5.12 12.76 -1.47
C LEU A 87 4.20 11.55 -1.70
N LEU A 88 4.81 10.42 -2.06
CA LEU A 88 4.17 9.12 -2.07
C LEU A 88 3.90 8.65 -0.64
N GLY A 89 2.62 8.64 -0.26
CA GLY A 89 2.13 8.17 1.03
C GLY A 89 1.86 6.66 1.05
N SER A 90 0.79 6.26 1.73
CA SER A 90 0.39 4.86 1.88
C SER A 90 -0.04 4.20 0.56
N LEU A 91 0.18 2.90 0.48
CA LEU A 91 -0.29 2.01 -0.59
C LEU A 91 -1.31 1.04 0.00
N THR A 92 -2.53 1.04 -0.52
CA THR A 92 -3.59 0.12 -0.12
C THR A 92 -3.89 -0.84 -1.26
N TYR A 93 -3.51 -2.10 -1.09
CA TYR A 93 -3.84 -3.17 -2.01
C TYR A 93 -5.08 -3.91 -1.55
N SER A 94 -5.90 -4.34 -2.50
CA SER A 94 -6.92 -5.35 -2.25
C SER A 94 -7.06 -6.33 -3.40
N ALA A 95 -7.35 -7.59 -3.09
CA ALA A 95 -7.64 -8.61 -4.10
C ALA A 95 -8.63 -9.65 -3.57
N PRO A 96 -9.56 -10.13 -4.40
CA PRO A 96 -10.41 -11.26 -4.04
C PRO A 96 -9.55 -12.52 -3.88
N LEU A 97 -9.90 -13.37 -2.92
CA LEU A 97 -9.30 -14.68 -2.69
C LEU A 97 -10.13 -15.77 -3.38
N ALA A 98 -9.46 -16.78 -3.92
CA ALA A 98 -10.13 -17.90 -4.60
C ALA A 98 -10.80 -18.90 -3.64
N LYS A 99 -10.35 -18.94 -2.37
CA LYS A 99 -10.87 -19.85 -1.36
C LYS A 99 -11.73 -19.11 -0.33
N PRO A 100 -12.86 -19.70 0.10
CA PRO A 100 -13.70 -19.12 1.14
C PRO A 100 -12.98 -19.12 2.49
N VAL A 101 -13.38 -18.22 3.37
CA VAL A 101 -12.94 -18.15 4.77
C VAL A 101 -14.17 -18.12 5.67
N GLY A 102 -14.09 -18.75 6.84
CA GLY A 102 -15.23 -18.85 7.76
C GLY A 102 -15.54 -17.55 8.51
N GLY A 103 -14.62 -16.58 8.51
CA GLY A 103 -14.72 -15.35 9.29
C GLY A 103 -13.57 -14.39 9.02
N GLU A 104 -13.63 -13.20 9.62
CA GLU A 104 -12.57 -12.19 9.50
C GLU A 104 -11.28 -12.69 10.14
N VAL A 105 -10.16 -12.40 9.48
CA VAL A 105 -8.81 -12.63 10.00
C VAL A 105 -7.97 -11.38 9.80
N SER A 106 -7.16 -11.03 10.78
CA SER A 106 -6.26 -9.87 10.72
C SER A 106 -4.86 -10.22 11.23
N LEU A 107 -3.86 -9.50 10.75
CA LEU A 107 -2.51 -9.56 11.33
C LEU A 107 -2.48 -8.70 12.59
N GLU A 108 -1.94 -9.23 13.69
CA GLU A 108 -1.76 -8.49 14.93
C GLU A 108 -0.90 -7.21 14.73
N PRO A 109 -1.04 -6.22 15.62
CA PRO A 109 -0.14 -5.08 15.69
C PRO A 109 1.35 -5.49 15.73
N PRO A 110 2.28 -4.63 15.30
CA PRO A 110 3.71 -4.89 15.39
C PRO A 110 4.13 -5.28 16.81
N LYS A 111 4.88 -6.37 16.92
CA LYS A 111 5.51 -6.79 18.19
C LYS A 111 6.93 -6.26 18.26
N ILE A 112 7.36 -5.89 19.47
CA ILE A 112 8.75 -5.48 19.74
C ILE A 112 9.71 -6.68 19.53
N PHE A 113 9.24 -7.89 19.85
CA PHE A 113 9.99 -9.13 19.68
C PHE A 113 9.20 -10.13 18.85
N GLY A 114 9.84 -10.66 17.80
CA GLY A 114 9.27 -11.65 16.89
C GLY A 114 8.26 -11.07 15.89
N ASN A 115 7.70 -11.96 15.07
CA ASN A 115 6.69 -11.59 14.09
C ASN A 115 5.29 -11.61 14.69
N SER A 116 4.46 -10.65 14.26
CA SER A 116 3.02 -10.65 14.53
C SER A 116 2.34 -11.83 13.83
N LYS A 117 1.33 -12.41 14.47
CA LYS A 117 0.58 -13.55 13.96
C LYS A 117 -0.80 -13.13 13.45
N PHE A 118 -1.46 -14.02 12.72
CA PHE A 118 -2.86 -13.86 12.33
C PHE A 118 -3.79 -14.19 13.50
N VAL A 119 -4.86 -13.41 13.67
CA VAL A 119 -5.92 -13.58 14.68
C VAL A 119 -7.30 -13.41 14.05
N GLY A 120 -8.36 -13.92 14.71
CA GLY A 120 -9.72 -13.95 14.16
C GLY A 120 -10.28 -15.37 14.07
N GLU A 121 -10.84 -15.74 12.92
CA GLU A 121 -11.41 -17.08 12.71
C GLU A 121 -10.39 -18.21 12.96
N ALA A 122 -10.73 -19.16 13.81
CA ALA A 122 -9.81 -20.11 14.41
C ALA A 122 -9.16 -21.06 13.38
N GLN A 123 -9.94 -21.65 12.47
CA GLN A 123 -9.39 -22.61 11.51
C GLN A 123 -8.46 -21.94 10.51
N THR A 124 -8.87 -20.79 10.00
CA THR A 124 -8.10 -19.98 9.04
C THR A 124 -6.81 -19.49 9.67
N THR A 125 -6.86 -18.93 10.88
CA THR A 125 -5.66 -18.44 11.57
C THR A 125 -4.67 -19.54 11.90
N VAL A 126 -5.13 -20.74 12.30
CA VAL A 126 -4.25 -21.91 12.51
C VAL A 126 -3.48 -22.25 11.24
N ARG A 127 -4.14 -22.29 10.08
CA ARG A 127 -3.49 -22.61 8.81
C ARG A 127 -2.51 -21.52 8.37
N LEU A 128 -2.92 -20.25 8.44
CA LEU A 128 -2.04 -19.12 8.08
C LEU A 128 -0.81 -19.06 8.99
N ASN A 129 -0.99 -19.28 10.29
CA ASN A 129 0.10 -19.24 11.27
C ASN A 129 1.03 -20.47 11.21
N ALA A 130 0.66 -21.53 10.49
CA ALA A 130 1.54 -22.67 10.26
C ALA A 130 2.66 -22.35 9.25
N SER A 131 2.50 -21.32 8.42
CA SER A 131 3.49 -20.91 7.42
C SER A 131 4.40 -19.78 7.93
N GLY A 132 5.61 -20.13 8.36
CA GLY A 132 6.61 -19.14 8.79
C GLY A 132 7.03 -18.15 7.69
N ALA A 133 7.04 -18.60 6.43
CA ALA A 133 7.31 -17.74 5.28
C ALA A 133 6.21 -16.70 5.06
N LEU A 134 4.93 -17.11 5.16
CA LEU A 134 3.78 -16.21 5.08
C LEU A 134 3.83 -15.16 6.19
N ILE A 135 4.09 -15.57 7.43
CA ILE A 135 4.21 -14.66 8.58
C ILE A 135 5.32 -13.62 8.32
N LYS A 136 6.50 -14.05 7.87
CA LYS A 136 7.62 -13.16 7.58
C LYS A 136 7.27 -12.16 6.48
N ASN A 137 6.67 -12.62 5.39
CA ASN A 137 6.28 -11.76 4.27
C ASN A 137 5.18 -10.78 4.65
N ALA A 138 4.17 -11.22 5.41
CA ALA A 138 3.11 -10.36 5.92
C ALA A 138 3.70 -9.20 6.75
N ASN A 139 4.54 -9.50 7.74
CA ASN A 139 5.19 -8.48 8.57
C ASN A 139 6.11 -7.55 7.77
N LYS A 140 6.82 -8.07 6.77
CA LYS A 140 7.69 -7.28 5.87
C LYS A 140 6.88 -6.31 5.00
N LEU A 141 5.70 -6.71 4.54
CA LEU A 141 4.86 -5.87 3.68
C LEU A 141 4.06 -4.83 4.47
N THR A 142 3.62 -5.18 5.69
CA THR A 142 2.80 -4.31 6.56
C THR A 142 3.64 -3.52 7.54
N GLN A 143 4.75 -2.96 7.07
CA GLN A 143 5.55 -2.03 7.84
C GLN A 143 4.72 -0.77 8.12
N THR A 144 4.67 -0.37 9.38
CA THR A 144 3.94 0.82 9.82
C THR A 144 4.76 2.07 9.66
N GLU A 145 6.06 1.95 9.48
CA GLU A 145 6.98 3.07 9.43
C GLU A 145 7.91 3.00 8.23
N SER A 146 8.22 4.16 7.67
CA SER A 146 9.24 4.32 6.63
C SER A 146 9.89 5.67 6.80
N GLU A 147 11.18 5.75 6.53
CA GLU A 147 11.95 6.98 6.61
C GLU A 147 12.45 7.39 5.23
N LEU A 148 12.32 8.68 4.90
CA LEU A 148 12.86 9.30 3.70
C LEU A 148 13.61 10.59 4.05
N GLY A 149 14.94 10.52 4.09
CA GLY A 149 15.73 11.66 4.51
C GLY A 149 15.41 11.98 5.98
N GLN A 150 14.87 13.18 6.23
CA GLN A 150 14.46 13.62 7.57
C GLN A 150 12.99 13.32 7.89
N TYR A 151 12.24 12.74 6.94
CA TYR A 151 10.81 12.51 7.10
C TYR A 151 10.54 11.08 7.55
N ARG A 152 9.74 10.92 8.60
CA ARG A 152 9.21 9.64 9.06
C ARG A 152 7.73 9.59 8.75
N PHE A 153 7.30 8.50 8.13
CA PHE A 153 5.91 8.21 7.85
C PHE A 153 5.45 7.13 8.80
N GLU A 154 4.24 7.30 9.32
CA GLU A 154 3.58 6.28 10.10
C GLU A 154 2.19 6.02 9.52
N ILE A 155 1.86 4.74 9.36
CA ILE A 155 0.53 4.28 9.01
C ILE A 155 0.10 3.22 10.01
N GLU A 156 -1.21 3.14 10.24
CA GLU A 156 -1.76 2.03 11.00
C GLU A 156 -1.49 0.72 10.25
N ARG A 157 -1.07 -0.31 10.98
CA ARG A 157 -0.92 -1.65 10.41
C ARG A 157 -2.28 -2.15 9.97
N TYR A 158 -2.39 -2.52 8.71
CA TYR A 158 -3.59 -3.14 8.19
C TYR A 158 -3.25 -4.31 7.27
N LEU A 159 -3.62 -5.51 7.71
CA LEU A 159 -3.72 -6.67 6.85
C LEU A 159 -4.90 -7.48 7.33
N LYS A 160 -5.91 -7.58 6.47
CA LYS A 160 -7.16 -8.27 6.78
C LYS A 160 -7.60 -9.17 5.65
N ILE A 161 -8.21 -10.29 6.02
CA ILE A 161 -9.01 -11.14 5.16
C ILE A 161 -10.45 -10.98 5.60
N ILE A 162 -11.27 -10.38 4.75
CA ILE A 162 -12.66 -10.01 5.06
C ILE A 162 -13.58 -11.01 4.34
N PRO A 163 -14.43 -11.76 5.06
CA PRO A 163 -15.43 -12.62 4.44
C PRO A 163 -16.50 -11.73 3.80
N GLN A 164 -16.55 -11.71 2.47
CA GLN A 164 -17.56 -10.98 1.72
C GLN A 164 -17.98 -11.76 0.48
N ALA A 165 -19.18 -11.45 -0.05
CA ALA A 165 -19.64 -12.00 -1.32
C ALA A 165 -19.11 -11.17 -2.51
N PRO A 166 -18.83 -11.77 -3.68
CA PRO A 166 -18.89 -13.21 -3.97
C PRO A 166 -17.67 -14.01 -3.47
N SER A 167 -16.62 -13.32 -3.04
CA SER A 167 -15.35 -13.94 -2.61
C SER A 167 -14.72 -13.12 -1.47
N PRO A 168 -14.04 -13.76 -0.50
CA PRO A 168 -13.31 -13.04 0.53
C PRO A 168 -12.28 -12.08 -0.05
N LEU A 169 -11.99 -10.99 0.66
CA LEU A 169 -11.08 -9.95 0.20
C LEU A 169 -9.84 -9.91 1.10
N LEU A 170 -8.65 -10.03 0.50
CA LEU A 170 -7.41 -9.66 1.16
C LEU A 170 -7.20 -8.16 0.97
N VAL A 171 -6.98 -7.43 2.06
CA VAL A 171 -6.66 -5.99 2.06
C VAL A 171 -5.37 -5.77 2.83
N VAL A 172 -4.44 -5.01 2.26
CA VAL A 172 -3.11 -4.77 2.81
C VAL A 172 -2.75 -3.29 2.70
N HIS A 173 -2.38 -2.66 3.80
CA HIS A 173 -1.71 -1.37 3.79
C HIS A 173 -0.19 -1.59 3.86
N SER A 174 0.54 -0.90 3.00
CA SER A 174 2.00 -0.88 3.00
C SER A 174 2.52 0.53 2.76
N LEU A 175 3.81 0.71 3.05
CA LEU A 175 4.55 1.90 2.64
C LEU A 175 5.44 1.56 1.44
N PRO A 176 5.67 2.50 0.51
CA PRO A 176 6.62 2.28 -0.57
C PRO A 176 8.02 2.04 0.03
N ARG A 177 8.82 1.17 -0.62
CA ARG A 177 10.16 0.80 -0.13
C ARG A 177 11.26 1.32 -1.06
N LYS A 178 12.41 1.68 -0.48
CA LYS A 178 13.59 2.11 -1.23
C LYS A 178 14.22 0.92 -1.95
N THR A 179 14.57 1.09 -3.22
CA THR A 179 15.15 0.03 -4.06
C THR A 179 16.53 0.35 -4.63
N GLY A 180 17.09 1.53 -4.34
CA GLY A 180 18.41 1.94 -4.83
C GLY A 180 19.39 2.36 -3.72
N LEU A 181 20.69 2.18 -3.99
CA LEU A 181 21.83 2.55 -3.10
C LEU A 181 21.87 4.03 -2.69
N ILE A 182 21.21 4.91 -3.46
CA ILE A 182 21.15 6.37 -3.21
C ILE A 182 19.74 6.80 -2.75
N GLY A 183 18.81 5.85 -2.50
CA GLY A 183 17.48 6.16 -1.96
C GLY A 183 16.54 6.94 -2.89
N LEU A 184 16.89 7.13 -4.16
CA LEU A 184 16.12 7.88 -5.15
C LEU A 184 15.04 7.05 -5.87
N SER A 185 14.94 5.75 -5.59
CA SER A 185 14.01 4.85 -6.26
C SER A 185 13.11 4.16 -5.26
N ALA A 186 11.81 4.19 -5.52
CA ALA A 186 10.81 3.48 -4.75
C ALA A 186 10.24 2.27 -5.53
N THR A 187 9.68 1.32 -4.80
CA THR A 187 8.79 0.29 -5.34
C THR A 187 7.39 0.44 -4.75
N LEU A 188 6.38 0.07 -5.54
CA LEU A 188 5.00 -0.03 -5.08
C LEU A 188 4.72 -1.36 -4.38
N ASN A 189 5.71 -2.25 -4.25
CA ASN A 189 5.61 -3.57 -3.60
C ASN A 189 4.63 -4.53 -4.30
N SER A 190 4.32 -4.35 -5.59
CA SER A 190 3.32 -5.18 -6.29
C SER A 190 3.72 -6.66 -6.24
N LYS A 191 5.01 -6.96 -6.44
CA LYS A 191 5.54 -8.32 -6.37
C LYS A 191 5.34 -8.97 -4.99
N ASP A 192 5.70 -8.28 -3.92
CA ASP A 192 5.52 -8.80 -2.56
C ASP A 192 4.05 -8.97 -2.21
N PHE A 193 3.16 -8.10 -2.71
CA PHE A 193 1.72 -8.26 -2.55
C PHE A 193 1.20 -9.54 -3.23
N PHE A 194 1.57 -9.80 -4.49
CA PHE A 194 1.14 -11.02 -5.17
C PHE A 194 1.77 -12.29 -4.59
N GLU A 195 3.00 -12.22 -4.10
CA GLU A 195 3.62 -13.32 -3.35
C GLU A 195 2.86 -13.61 -2.05
N LEU A 196 2.52 -12.57 -1.28
CA LEU A 196 1.71 -12.70 -0.08
C LEU A 196 0.34 -13.30 -0.39
N LEU A 197 -0.34 -12.79 -1.42
CA LEU A 197 -1.65 -13.27 -1.86
C LEU A 197 -1.63 -14.77 -2.20
N ALA A 198 -0.63 -15.21 -2.97
CA ALA A 198 -0.46 -16.62 -3.31
C ALA A 198 -0.18 -17.50 -2.06
N GLN A 199 0.61 -16.99 -1.10
CA GLN A 199 0.89 -17.70 0.15
C GLN A 199 -0.35 -17.81 1.05
N VAL A 200 -1.18 -16.76 1.11
CA VAL A 200 -2.47 -16.79 1.81
C VAL A 200 -3.35 -17.86 1.18
N GLU A 201 -3.53 -17.85 -0.14
CA GLU A 201 -4.37 -18.84 -0.81
C GLU A 201 -3.85 -20.27 -0.71
N ALA A 202 -2.53 -20.47 -0.66
CA ALA A 202 -1.95 -21.78 -0.43
C ALA A 202 -2.23 -22.31 1.00
N ALA A 203 -2.36 -21.41 1.97
CA ALA A 203 -2.63 -21.76 3.36
C ALA A 203 -4.13 -21.91 3.67
N LEU A 204 -5.02 -21.21 2.97
CA LEU A 204 -6.48 -21.38 3.09
C LEU A 204 -6.92 -22.78 2.65
#